data_AF-A0A3D1NRH6-F1
#
_entry.id   AF-A0A3D1NRH6-F1
#
_cell.length_a   1.000
_cell.length_b   1.000
_cell.length_c   1.000
_cell.angle_alpha   90.00
_cell.angle_beta   90.00
_cell.angle_gamma   90.00
#
_symmetry.space_group_name_H-M   'P 1'
#
loop_
_entity.id
_entity.type
_entity.pdbx_description
1 polymer ?
#
loop_
_entity_poly.entity_id
_entity_poly.type
_entity_poly.pdbx_seq_one_letter_code
_entity_poly.pdbx_strand_id
1 'polypeptide(L)'
;MKRIKYLGVLLSIVTLCVACEKSEKDGLGGFHKNFVELYVDGQIMLTEFQNECSGDAHRLSKKQIAGFVICIPSPKMYFFYGPDIEKFNRWAARNNDIDFNQVLANGALPMVATFADNFSKMVVTSNADWDEAHPAGTSLDDVLQVRINSSSDFVHDGYDMGEYKYEFLQNYDYLKTIEKRPSELTAADMKMVYYSLTDFSSQTKSPVIVFTSAPTLEKEHTLTLRWTTVEGDVKTASVTCTPEVD
;
A
#
# COMPACT_ATOMS: atom_id res chain seq x y z
N MET A 1 -12.76 -74.73 -18.69
CA MET A 1 -12.51 -73.84 -19.85
C MET A 1 -13.88 -73.43 -20.40
N LYS A 2 -14.31 -72.18 -20.61
CA LYS A 2 -13.76 -70.82 -20.52
C LYS A 2 -14.89 -69.90 -20.00
N ARG A 3 -14.48 -68.80 -19.34
CA ARG A 3 -15.28 -67.81 -18.60
C ARG A 3 -15.23 -66.47 -19.36
N ILE A 4 -16.28 -65.64 -19.21
CA ILE A 4 -16.39 -64.17 -19.49
C ILE A 4 -16.61 -63.86 -20.99
N LYS A 5 -17.60 -63.06 -21.43
CA LYS A 5 -17.77 -61.60 -21.22
C LYS A 5 -19.23 -61.16 -21.49
N TYR A 6 -19.98 -60.81 -20.45
CA TYR A 6 -21.06 -59.82 -20.54
C TYR A 6 -20.47 -58.48 -20.09
N LEU A 7 -19.86 -57.76 -21.02
CA LEU A 7 -19.37 -56.41 -20.79
C LEU A 7 -19.38 -55.71 -22.16
N GLY A 8 -20.43 -54.95 -22.43
CA GLY A 8 -20.44 -54.13 -23.65
C GLY A 8 -21.81 -53.89 -24.27
N VAL A 9 -22.86 -53.64 -23.50
CA VAL A 9 -24.02 -52.86 -23.99
C VAL A 9 -24.68 -52.14 -22.81
N LEU A 10 -23.94 -51.27 -22.13
CA LEU A 10 -24.53 -50.32 -21.18
C LEU A 10 -23.70 -49.03 -21.19
N LEU A 11 -23.51 -48.48 -22.39
CA LEU A 11 -22.80 -47.21 -22.58
C LEU A 11 -23.26 -46.54 -23.88
N SER A 12 -24.57 -46.36 -24.04
CA SER A 12 -25.14 -45.73 -25.25
C SER A 12 -26.16 -44.63 -24.98
N ILE A 13 -26.28 -44.13 -23.75
CA ILE A 13 -27.06 -42.92 -23.44
C ILE A 13 -26.35 -42.14 -22.32
N VAL A 14 -25.32 -41.38 -22.67
CA VAL A 14 -25.01 -40.12 -21.97
C VAL A 14 -25.00 -39.05 -23.04
N THR A 15 -26.05 -38.26 -22.97
CA THR A 15 -26.37 -37.08 -23.74
C THR A 15 -25.12 -36.22 -23.96
N LEU A 16 -24.86 -35.88 -25.22
CA LEU A 16 -24.05 -34.72 -25.63
C LEU A 16 -24.73 -33.45 -25.09
N CYS A 17 -24.56 -33.17 -23.81
CA CYS A 17 -24.56 -31.80 -23.32
C CYS A 17 -23.21 -31.22 -23.74
N VAL A 18 -23.18 -30.69 -24.96
CA VAL A 18 -22.17 -29.69 -25.34
C VAL A 18 -22.52 -28.46 -24.49
N ALA A 19 -22.09 -28.48 -23.23
CA ALA A 19 -21.86 -27.25 -22.51
C ALA A 19 -20.85 -26.49 -23.36
N CYS A 20 -21.26 -25.31 -23.79
CA CYS A 20 -20.35 -24.29 -24.27
C CYS A 20 -19.43 -23.98 -23.08
N GLU A 21 -18.35 -24.75 -22.94
CA GLU A 21 -17.23 -24.35 -22.10
C GLU A 21 -16.76 -23.03 -22.68
N LYS A 22 -17.20 -21.95 -22.04
CA LYS A 22 -16.50 -20.67 -22.10
C LYS A 22 -15.04 -21.04 -21.93
N SER A 23 -14.26 -20.84 -22.98
CA SER A 23 -12.83 -21.06 -23.02
C SER A 23 -12.25 -20.70 -21.65
N GLU A 24 -11.79 -21.70 -20.92
CA GLU A 24 -10.86 -21.48 -19.82
C GLU A 24 -9.82 -20.52 -20.39
N LYS A 25 -9.72 -19.33 -19.79
CA LYS A 25 -8.59 -18.47 -20.07
C LYS A 25 -7.38 -19.23 -19.54
N ASP A 26 -6.77 -20.02 -20.41
CA ASP A 26 -5.47 -20.64 -20.21
C ASP A 26 -4.46 -19.53 -19.92
N GLY A 27 -4.31 -19.25 -18.64
CA GLY A 27 -3.30 -18.38 -18.07
C GLY A 27 -2.90 -19.03 -16.76
N LEU A 28 -1.99 -20.01 -16.85
CA LEU A 28 -1.39 -20.71 -15.70
C LEU A 28 -1.13 -19.73 -14.56
N GLY A 29 -1.92 -19.85 -13.48
CA GLY A 29 -1.76 -19.00 -12.31
C GLY A 29 -0.45 -19.26 -11.58
N GLY A 30 0.03 -18.26 -10.85
CA GLY A 30 1.17 -18.38 -9.94
C GLY A 30 0.75 -18.92 -8.59
N PHE A 31 1.59 -19.73 -7.95
CA PHE A 31 1.42 -20.06 -6.54
C PHE A 31 2.06 -18.98 -5.67
N HIS A 32 1.26 -18.41 -4.76
CA HIS A 32 1.66 -17.38 -3.82
C HIS A 32 1.62 -17.95 -2.40
N LYS A 33 2.80 -18.16 -1.82
CA LYS A 33 2.93 -18.58 -0.41
C LYS A 33 2.55 -17.46 0.56
N ASN A 34 2.92 -16.24 0.22
CA ASN A 34 2.70 -15.01 0.97
C ASN A 34 1.74 -14.11 0.19
N PHE A 35 0.99 -13.26 0.87
CA PHE A 35 0.15 -12.27 0.21
C PHE A 35 0.97 -11.07 -0.30
N VAL A 36 1.87 -10.55 0.52
CA VAL A 36 2.81 -9.50 0.12
C VAL A 36 3.81 -10.10 -0.87
N GLU A 37 3.94 -9.47 -2.04
CA GLU A 37 4.87 -9.92 -3.07
C GLU A 37 6.23 -9.21 -2.98
N LEU A 38 6.22 -8.01 -2.40
CA LEU A 38 7.38 -7.13 -2.39
C LEU A 38 7.46 -6.34 -1.08
N TYR A 39 8.60 -6.44 -0.40
CA TYR A 39 8.98 -5.49 0.64
C TYR A 39 9.92 -4.41 0.09
N VAL A 40 9.64 -3.16 0.43
CA VAL A 40 10.36 -1.99 -0.06
C VAL A 40 11.09 -1.30 1.09
N ASP A 41 12.41 -1.22 0.99
CA ASP A 41 13.26 -0.50 1.94
C ASP A 41 14.02 0.62 1.22
N GLY A 42 14.47 1.61 1.98
CA GLY A 42 15.29 2.70 1.49
C GLY A 42 15.12 3.98 2.31
N GLN A 43 15.75 5.02 1.81
CA GLN A 43 15.63 6.37 2.35
C GLN A 43 14.27 6.96 1.96
N ILE A 44 13.49 7.39 2.95
CA ILE A 44 12.22 8.07 2.69
C ILE A 44 12.45 9.50 2.19
N MET A 45 11.48 10.00 1.43
CA MET A 45 11.40 11.35 0.91
C MET A 45 9.96 11.86 1.01
N LEU A 46 9.81 13.17 1.14
CA LEU A 46 8.54 13.87 0.98
C LEU A 46 8.51 14.49 -0.41
N THR A 47 7.47 14.19 -1.19
CA THR A 47 7.28 14.74 -2.52
C THR A 47 5.89 15.34 -2.62
N GLU A 48 5.79 16.56 -3.15
CA GLU A 48 4.49 17.18 -3.44
C GLU A 48 3.67 16.27 -4.36
N PHE A 49 2.34 16.33 -4.24
CA PHE A 49 1.47 15.56 -5.13
C PHE A 49 1.78 15.89 -6.59
N GLN A 50 2.01 14.86 -7.40
CA GLN A 50 2.06 15.05 -8.84
C GLN A 50 0.65 15.38 -9.33
N ASN A 51 0.51 16.52 -10.02
CA ASN A 51 -0.67 16.79 -10.82
C ASN A 51 -0.75 15.73 -11.93
N GLU A 52 -1.93 15.16 -12.14
CA GLU A 52 -2.17 14.18 -13.20
C GLU A 52 -1.61 14.73 -14.53
N CYS A 53 -0.59 14.06 -15.06
CA CYS A 53 -0.09 14.29 -16.41
C CYS A 53 -1.17 13.81 -17.40
N SER A 54 -2.19 14.63 -17.63
CA SER A 54 -3.10 14.49 -18.76
C SER A 54 -3.35 15.86 -19.40
N GLY A 55 -2.60 16.16 -20.46
CA GLY A 55 -3.07 16.83 -21.69
C GLY A 55 -3.63 18.25 -21.66
N ASP A 56 -4.08 18.80 -20.53
CA ASP A 56 -4.70 20.12 -20.46
C ASP A 56 -4.05 20.93 -19.34
N ALA A 57 -3.07 21.75 -19.71
CA ALA A 57 -2.36 22.69 -18.85
C ALA A 57 -3.24 23.87 -18.36
N HIS A 58 -4.56 23.70 -18.26
CA HIS A 58 -5.46 24.75 -17.79
C HIS A 58 -6.55 24.22 -16.87
N ARG A 59 -6.48 24.73 -15.62
CA ARG A 59 -7.46 24.64 -14.53
C ARG A 59 -7.39 23.39 -13.66
N LEU A 60 -6.27 23.23 -12.96
CA LEU A 60 -6.39 22.93 -11.53
C LEU A 60 -6.72 24.25 -10.84
N SER A 61 -7.95 24.38 -10.37
CA SER A 61 -8.31 25.46 -9.46
C SER A 61 -7.35 25.42 -8.27
N LYS A 62 -6.80 26.58 -7.89
CA LYS A 62 -5.96 26.86 -6.71
C LYS A 62 -6.63 26.53 -5.36
N LYS A 63 -7.36 25.42 -5.24
CA LYS A 63 -7.98 25.01 -4.00
C LYS A 63 -7.78 23.51 -3.81
N GLN A 64 -7.03 23.21 -2.73
CA GLN A 64 -7.10 21.99 -1.95
C GLN A 64 -6.56 20.78 -2.72
N ILE A 65 -5.34 20.30 -2.48
CA ILE A 65 -4.82 19.88 -1.17
C ILE A 65 -3.30 20.13 -1.15
N ALA A 66 -2.81 21.01 -0.27
CA ALA A 66 -1.39 21.15 0.00
C ALA A 66 -0.92 19.97 0.87
N GLY A 67 0.02 19.19 0.38
CA GLY A 67 0.49 18.00 1.08
C GLY A 67 1.58 17.25 0.33
N PHE A 68 2.04 16.16 0.94
CA PHE A 68 3.18 15.40 0.48
C PHE A 68 2.89 13.90 0.52
N VAL A 69 3.34 13.19 -0.50
CA VAL A 69 3.48 11.74 -0.49
C VAL A 69 4.77 11.37 0.22
N ILE A 70 4.72 10.37 1.10
CA ILE A 70 5.91 9.72 1.65
C ILE A 70 6.33 8.63 0.66
N CYS A 71 7.45 8.82 -0.02
CA CYS A 71 7.96 7.89 -1.03
C CYS A 71 9.39 7.40 -0.72
N ILE A 72 9.88 6.43 -1.49
CA ILE A 72 11.27 5.97 -1.49
C ILE A 72 11.80 6.11 -2.91
N PRO A 73 12.55 7.19 -3.25
CA PRO A 73 12.93 7.51 -4.64
C PRO A 73 13.93 6.52 -5.25
N SER A 74 14.67 5.79 -4.42
CA SER A 74 15.60 4.73 -4.86
C SER A 74 15.34 3.48 -4.04
N PRO A 75 14.21 2.79 -4.28
CA PRO A 75 13.78 1.69 -3.45
C PRO A 75 14.67 0.47 -3.65
N LYS A 76 15.07 -0.15 -2.53
CA LYS A 76 15.57 -1.53 -2.52
C LYS A 76 14.37 -2.45 -2.43
N MET A 77 14.22 -3.27 -3.45
CA MET A 77 13.08 -4.15 -3.63
C MET A 77 13.44 -5.59 -3.28
N TYR A 78 12.68 -6.19 -2.36
CA TYR A 78 12.87 -7.55 -1.88
C TYR A 78 11.66 -8.39 -2.27
N PHE A 79 11.83 -9.20 -3.31
CA PHE A 79 10.79 -10.05 -3.87
C PHE A 79 10.75 -11.42 -3.20
N PHE A 80 9.56 -12.04 -3.19
CA PHE A 80 9.34 -13.39 -2.67
C PHE A 80 10.11 -14.50 -3.42
N TYR A 81 10.68 -14.20 -4.60
CA TYR A 81 11.54 -15.09 -5.42
C TYR A 81 12.93 -14.49 -5.71
N GLY A 82 13.30 -13.40 -5.03
CA GLY A 82 14.52 -12.66 -5.30
C GLY A 82 15.79 -13.25 -4.68
N PRO A 83 16.98 -12.72 -5.03
CA PRO A 83 18.26 -13.18 -4.47
C PRO A 83 18.39 -12.92 -2.96
N ASP A 84 17.63 -11.97 -2.42
CA ASP A 84 17.58 -11.62 -0.99
C ASP A 84 16.36 -12.25 -0.28
N ILE A 85 15.88 -13.43 -0.70
CA ILE A 85 14.67 -14.08 -0.17
C ILE A 85 14.69 -14.26 1.37
N GLU A 86 15.86 -14.40 1.99
CA GLU A 86 15.98 -14.49 3.45
C GLU A 86 15.47 -13.24 4.17
N LYS A 87 15.75 -12.04 3.64
CA LYS A 87 15.23 -10.78 4.20
C LYS A 87 13.73 -10.69 4.01
N PHE A 88 13.25 -11.05 2.81
CA PHE A 88 11.82 -11.13 2.53
C PHE A 88 11.12 -12.05 3.54
N ASN A 89 11.61 -13.28 3.70
CA ASN A 89 11.03 -14.28 4.62
C ASN A 89 11.02 -13.80 6.07
N ARG A 90 12.05 -13.06 6.51
CA ARG A 90 12.09 -12.46 7.85
C ARG A 90 10.97 -11.45 8.05
N TRP A 91 10.73 -10.56 7.09
CA TRP A 91 9.64 -9.59 7.19
C TRP A 91 8.26 -10.23 7.05
N ALA A 92 8.11 -11.20 6.14
CA ALA A 92 6.90 -11.99 6.00
C ALA A 92 6.54 -12.69 7.33
N ALA A 93 7.52 -13.33 7.98
CA ALA A 93 7.36 -13.94 9.29
C ALA A 93 7.01 -12.92 10.39
N ARG A 94 7.70 -11.77 10.45
CA ARG A 94 7.37 -10.67 11.40
C ARG A 94 5.91 -10.22 11.25
N ASN A 95 5.41 -10.21 10.02
CA ASN A 95 4.08 -9.77 9.68
C ASN A 95 3.02 -10.88 9.74
N ASN A 96 3.39 -12.10 10.12
CA ASN A 96 2.53 -13.29 10.07
C ASN A 96 1.90 -13.51 8.68
N ASP A 97 2.60 -13.08 7.63
CA ASP A 97 2.19 -13.26 6.25
C ASP A 97 2.91 -14.48 5.66
N ILE A 98 2.60 -15.68 6.13
CA ILE A 98 3.33 -16.91 5.75
C ILE A 98 2.45 -18.05 5.25
N ASP A 99 1.13 -17.87 5.34
CA ASP A 99 0.15 -18.95 5.17
C ASP A 99 -0.91 -18.66 4.09
N PHE A 100 -0.71 -17.63 3.27
CA PHE A 100 -1.66 -17.26 2.20
C PHE A 100 -1.94 -18.44 1.25
N ASN A 101 -0.89 -19.10 0.77
CA ASN A 101 -0.94 -20.37 0.02
C ASN A 101 -2.05 -20.47 -1.05
N GLN A 102 -2.21 -19.43 -1.89
CA GLN A 102 -3.19 -19.41 -2.96
C GLN A 102 -2.55 -19.61 -4.34
N VAL A 103 -3.30 -20.22 -5.27
CA VAL A 103 -3.00 -20.12 -6.70
C VAL A 103 -3.86 -19.01 -7.28
N LEU A 104 -3.23 -17.98 -7.82
CA LEU A 104 -3.92 -16.82 -8.38
C LEU A 104 -3.66 -16.74 -9.89
N ALA A 105 -4.68 -16.37 -10.65
CA ALA A 105 -4.52 -16.13 -12.08
C ALA A 105 -3.48 -15.02 -12.34
N ASN A 106 -2.74 -15.12 -13.43
CA ASN A 106 -1.76 -14.08 -13.77
C ASN A 106 -2.46 -12.72 -13.92
N GLY A 107 -1.91 -11.71 -13.23
CA GLY A 107 -2.50 -10.37 -13.18
C GLY A 107 -3.73 -10.24 -12.26
N ALA A 108 -4.04 -11.23 -11.42
CA ALA A 108 -5.09 -11.11 -10.42
C ALA A 108 -4.70 -10.18 -9.26
N LEU A 109 -3.43 -10.14 -8.86
CA LEU A 109 -2.91 -9.19 -7.89
C LEU A 109 -2.37 -7.94 -8.61
N PRO A 110 -2.77 -6.73 -8.19
CA PRO A 110 -1.85 -5.61 -8.32
C PRO A 110 -0.63 -5.93 -7.45
N MET A 111 0.58 -5.79 -7.98
CA MET A 111 1.81 -6.15 -7.27
C MET A 111 1.79 -5.60 -5.83
N VAL A 112 1.62 -6.48 -4.83
CA VAL A 112 1.37 -6.06 -3.45
C VAL A 112 2.68 -5.65 -2.80
N ALA A 113 2.99 -4.36 -2.87
CA ALA A 113 4.20 -3.77 -2.32
C ALA A 113 3.94 -3.13 -0.95
N THR A 114 4.79 -3.45 0.03
CA THR A 114 4.67 -3.04 1.43
C THR A 114 5.99 -2.43 1.90
N PHE A 115 5.96 -1.38 2.72
CA PHE A 115 7.18 -0.91 3.39
C PHE A 115 7.81 -2.06 4.20
N ALA A 116 9.13 -2.19 4.10
CA ALA A 116 9.87 -3.22 4.83
C ALA A 116 9.79 -3.02 6.35
N ASP A 117 9.59 -1.79 6.81
CA ASP A 117 9.46 -1.44 8.22
C ASP A 117 7.99 -1.32 8.65
N ASN A 118 7.72 -1.73 9.88
CA ASN A 118 6.50 -1.34 10.59
C ASN A 118 6.85 -0.14 11.46
N PHE A 119 5.93 0.80 11.60
CA PHE A 119 6.19 2.05 12.31
C PHE A 119 5.37 2.16 13.60
N SER A 120 5.90 2.95 14.54
CA SER A 120 5.34 3.12 15.89
C SER A 120 5.01 4.56 16.22
N LYS A 121 5.72 5.53 15.62
CA LYS A 121 5.49 6.96 15.85
C LYS A 121 5.82 7.81 14.64
N MET A 122 4.95 8.75 14.32
CA MET A 122 5.19 9.81 13.34
C MET A 122 5.25 11.16 14.05
N VAL A 123 6.21 12.00 13.68
CA VAL A 123 6.30 13.40 14.14
C VAL A 123 6.67 14.27 12.95
N VAL A 124 5.99 15.40 12.78
CA VAL A 124 6.35 16.43 11.80
C VAL A 124 6.62 17.74 12.51
N THR A 125 7.69 18.43 12.12
CA THR A 125 8.05 19.76 12.64
C THR A 125 8.35 20.71 11.48
N SER A 126 8.21 22.02 11.70
CA SER A 126 8.71 23.04 10.77
C SER A 126 9.90 23.80 11.35
N ASN A 127 10.80 24.32 10.53
CA ASN A 127 11.88 25.20 10.95
C ASN A 127 11.43 26.68 11.15
N ALA A 128 10.17 26.99 10.86
CA ALA A 128 9.58 28.31 11.02
C ALA A 128 8.26 28.19 11.79
N ASP A 129 7.90 29.26 12.51
CA ASP A 129 6.64 29.35 13.23
C ASP A 129 5.47 29.13 12.27
N TRP A 130 4.62 28.15 12.56
CA TRP A 130 3.39 27.92 11.80
C TRP A 130 2.32 28.91 12.25
N ASP A 131 2.15 29.04 13.57
CA ASP A 131 1.32 30.01 14.25
C ASP A 131 1.85 30.26 15.68
N GLU A 132 1.10 31.00 16.51
CA GLU A 132 1.48 31.29 17.89
C GLU A 132 1.59 30.03 18.78
N ALA A 133 0.75 29.01 18.53
CA ALA A 133 0.74 27.76 19.27
C ALA A 133 1.82 26.78 18.77
N HIS A 134 2.32 26.98 17.55
CA HIS A 134 3.31 26.13 16.89
C HIS A 134 4.57 26.89 16.47
N PRO A 135 5.43 27.31 17.42
CA PRO A 135 6.72 27.90 17.11
C PRO A 135 7.66 26.99 16.30
N ALA A 136 8.67 27.57 15.68
CA ALA A 136 9.71 26.84 14.98
C ALA A 136 10.30 25.70 15.82
N GLY A 137 10.34 24.51 15.23
CA GLY A 137 10.84 23.28 15.85
C GLY A 137 9.83 22.53 16.72
N THR A 138 8.64 23.09 16.99
CA THR A 138 7.58 22.34 17.67
C THR A 138 6.87 21.40 16.69
N SER A 139 6.17 20.43 17.27
CA SER A 139 5.36 19.48 16.51
C SER A 139 4.20 20.18 15.80
N LEU A 140 3.86 19.68 14.62
CA LEU A 140 2.66 20.02 13.83
C LEU A 140 1.64 18.85 13.82
N ASP A 141 1.79 17.90 14.74
CA ASP A 141 1.06 16.63 14.73
C ASP A 141 -0.45 16.75 14.97
N ASP A 142 -0.97 17.93 15.27
CA ASP A 142 -2.38 18.25 15.49
C ASP A 142 -3.00 19.12 14.38
N VAL A 143 -2.15 19.76 13.57
CA VAL A 143 -2.52 20.58 12.39
C VAL A 143 -2.24 19.88 11.06
N LEU A 144 -1.96 18.58 11.12
CA LEU A 144 -1.78 17.67 10.00
C LEU A 144 -2.75 16.50 10.05
N GLN A 145 -3.11 15.99 8.88
CA GLN A 145 -3.77 14.71 8.72
C GLN A 145 -2.88 13.78 7.90
N VAL A 146 -2.88 12.51 8.26
CA VAL A 146 -2.15 11.45 7.57
C VAL A 146 -3.15 10.43 7.05
N ARG A 147 -3.01 10.06 5.78
CA ARG A 147 -3.69 8.88 5.22
C ARG A 147 -2.66 7.77 4.99
N ILE A 148 -2.91 6.61 5.58
CA ILE A 148 -2.15 5.37 5.41
C ILE A 148 -3.08 4.29 4.90
N ASN A 149 -2.63 3.49 3.94
CA ASN A 149 -3.30 2.26 3.56
C ASN A 149 -2.48 1.09 4.10
N SER A 150 -3.14 0.12 4.73
CA SER A 150 -2.49 -1.06 5.30
C SER A 150 -3.22 -2.34 4.91
N SER A 151 -2.46 -3.39 4.62
CA SER A 151 -2.97 -4.75 4.42
C SER A 151 -2.97 -5.60 5.70
N SER A 152 -2.64 -5.02 6.87
CA SER A 152 -2.48 -5.78 8.11
C SER A 152 -3.71 -6.58 8.49
N ASP A 153 -4.88 -5.96 8.45
CA ASP A 153 -6.14 -6.59 8.87
C ASP A 153 -6.44 -7.78 7.95
N PHE A 154 -6.33 -7.60 6.62
CA PHE A 154 -6.52 -8.70 5.67
C PHE A 154 -5.60 -9.90 5.94
N VAL A 155 -4.31 -9.64 6.22
CA VAL A 155 -3.35 -10.70 6.52
C VAL A 155 -3.63 -11.36 7.88
N HIS A 156 -3.99 -10.59 8.90
CA HIS A 156 -4.20 -11.09 10.27
C HIS A 156 -5.58 -11.73 10.46
N ASP A 157 -6.56 -11.39 9.62
CA ASP A 157 -7.91 -11.97 9.61
C ASP A 157 -8.01 -13.23 8.71
N GLY A 158 -6.88 -13.75 8.22
CA GLY A 158 -6.83 -15.03 7.53
C GLY A 158 -7.11 -14.96 6.03
N TYR A 159 -6.88 -13.79 5.41
CA TYR A 159 -6.97 -13.61 3.96
C TYR A 159 -8.37 -13.85 3.37
N ASP A 160 -9.42 -13.44 4.08
CA ASP A 160 -10.79 -13.58 3.58
C ASP A 160 -11.03 -12.66 2.38
N MET A 161 -11.18 -13.27 1.20
CA MET A 161 -11.43 -12.59 -0.08
C MET A 161 -12.90 -12.73 -0.55
N GLY A 162 -13.76 -13.39 0.25
CA GLY A 162 -15.15 -13.67 -0.13
C GLY A 162 -15.31 -14.45 -1.44
N GLU A 163 -16.50 -14.35 -2.04
CA GLU A 163 -16.85 -15.01 -3.32
C GLU A 163 -16.18 -14.36 -4.54
N TYR A 164 -15.92 -13.05 -4.49
CA TYR A 164 -15.46 -12.24 -5.62
C TYR A 164 -13.95 -11.97 -5.58
N LYS A 165 -13.14 -13.02 -5.41
CA LYS A 165 -11.69 -12.93 -5.20
C LYS A 165 -10.96 -11.99 -6.19
N TYR A 166 -11.26 -12.09 -7.48
CA TYR A 166 -10.55 -11.29 -8.49
C TYR A 166 -10.85 -9.79 -8.36
N GLU A 167 -12.12 -9.42 -8.19
CA GLU A 167 -12.53 -8.03 -8.04
C GLU A 167 -12.01 -7.44 -6.73
N PHE A 168 -12.10 -8.21 -5.64
CA PHE A 168 -11.55 -7.86 -4.34
C PHE A 168 -10.06 -7.48 -4.41
N LEU A 169 -9.26 -8.28 -5.12
CA LEU A 169 -7.83 -8.03 -5.31
C LEU A 169 -7.57 -6.83 -6.23
N GLN A 170 -8.29 -6.69 -7.34
CA GLN A 170 -8.10 -5.58 -8.29
C GLN A 170 -8.51 -4.22 -7.72
N ASN A 171 -9.55 -4.19 -6.88
CA ASN A 171 -10.07 -2.96 -6.27
C ASN A 171 -9.27 -2.52 -5.04
N TYR A 172 -8.27 -3.30 -4.62
CA TYR A 172 -7.52 -3.10 -3.38
C TYR A 172 -8.39 -3.18 -2.12
N ASP A 173 -9.45 -3.99 -2.13
CA ASP A 173 -10.41 -4.10 -1.01
C ASP A 173 -9.79 -4.73 0.25
N TYR A 174 -8.61 -5.36 0.10
CA TYR A 174 -7.77 -5.82 1.20
C TYR A 174 -7.06 -4.70 1.96
N LEU A 175 -7.07 -3.45 1.44
CA LEU A 175 -6.46 -2.31 2.11
C LEU A 175 -7.46 -1.62 3.03
N LYS A 176 -7.05 -1.44 4.29
CA LYS A 176 -7.70 -0.54 5.21
C LYS A 176 -7.10 0.85 5.10
N THR A 177 -7.93 1.82 4.74
CA THR A 177 -7.58 3.24 4.79
C THR A 177 -7.69 3.76 6.21
N ILE A 178 -6.64 4.40 6.69
CA ILE A 178 -6.55 5.01 8.02
C ILE A 178 -6.28 6.50 7.82
N GLU A 179 -7.17 7.34 8.34
CA GLU A 179 -7.06 8.80 8.27
C GLU A 179 -7.11 9.37 9.68
N LYS A 180 -5.96 9.84 10.16
CA LYS A 180 -5.77 10.31 11.55
C LYS A 180 -4.76 11.45 11.59
N ARG A 181 -4.76 12.22 12.68
CA ARG A 181 -3.65 13.12 12.97
C ARG A 181 -2.40 12.32 13.33
N PRO A 182 -1.17 12.80 13.05
CA PRO A 182 0.04 12.09 13.48
C PRO A 182 0.05 11.75 14.98
N SER A 183 -0.49 12.65 15.81
CA SER A 183 -0.61 12.48 17.27
C SER A 183 -1.58 11.36 17.71
N GLU A 184 -2.47 10.91 16.82
CA GLU A 184 -3.48 9.87 17.06
C GLU A 184 -3.09 8.51 16.47
N LEU A 185 -2.02 8.46 15.68
CA LEU A 185 -1.53 7.23 15.06
C LEU A 185 -0.96 6.29 16.13
N THR A 186 -1.34 5.02 16.03
CA THR A 186 -0.79 3.93 16.83
C THR A 186 0.12 3.04 15.98
N ALA A 187 0.91 2.19 16.63
CA ALA A 187 1.71 1.20 15.90
C ALA A 187 0.86 0.22 15.08
N ALA A 188 -0.38 -0.06 15.50
CA ALA A 188 -1.30 -0.90 14.74
C ALA A 188 -1.73 -0.22 13.43
N ASP A 189 -1.91 1.10 13.45
CA ASP A 189 -2.27 1.89 12.27
C ASP A 189 -1.15 1.94 11.22
N MET A 190 0.11 1.73 11.63
CA MET A 190 1.29 1.89 10.79
C MET A 190 2.07 0.58 10.58
N LYS A 191 1.36 -0.55 10.67
CA LYS A 191 1.86 -1.87 10.34
C LYS A 191 1.52 -2.21 8.90
N MET A 192 2.40 -2.93 8.19
CA MET A 192 2.15 -3.40 6.81
C MET A 192 1.63 -2.29 5.88
N VAL A 193 2.28 -1.12 5.96
CA VAL A 193 1.93 0.05 5.18
C VAL A 193 2.15 -0.25 3.70
N TYR A 194 1.11 -0.06 2.89
CA TYR A 194 1.16 -0.23 1.45
C TYR A 194 2.07 0.83 0.81
N TYR A 195 2.82 0.43 -0.22
CA TYR A 195 3.68 1.31 -1.00
C TYR A 195 3.32 1.24 -2.47
N SER A 196 2.90 2.37 -3.06
CA SER A 196 2.80 2.51 -4.50
C SER A 196 4.16 2.85 -5.10
N LEU A 197 4.61 2.04 -6.07
CA LEU A 197 5.90 2.24 -6.75
C LEU A 197 5.87 3.34 -7.82
N THR A 198 4.70 3.62 -8.38
CA THR A 198 4.57 4.45 -9.60
C THR A 198 3.54 5.57 -9.49
N ASP A 199 2.70 5.57 -8.45
CA ASP A 199 1.69 6.60 -8.25
C ASP A 199 2.07 7.51 -7.09
N PHE A 200 2.31 8.78 -7.41
CA PHE A 200 2.59 9.86 -6.46
C PHE A 200 1.55 10.99 -6.57
N SER A 201 0.36 10.69 -7.08
CA SER A 201 -0.78 11.60 -7.09
C SER A 201 -1.41 11.71 -5.68
N SER A 202 -2.38 12.60 -5.52
CA SER A 202 -3.19 12.69 -4.29
C SER A 202 -4.04 11.44 -4.03
N GLN A 203 -4.28 10.62 -5.06
CA GLN A 203 -5.06 9.37 -4.96
C GLN A 203 -4.19 8.15 -4.65
N THR A 204 -2.87 8.34 -4.54
CA THR A 204 -1.93 7.24 -4.26
C THR A 204 -2.30 6.44 -3.02
N LYS A 205 -2.05 5.12 -3.10
CA LYS A 205 -2.17 4.26 -1.92
C LYS A 205 -0.95 4.34 -0.99
N SER A 206 0.13 4.99 -1.41
CA SER A 206 1.24 5.35 -0.51
C SER A 206 0.77 6.31 0.60
N PRO A 207 1.49 6.39 1.73
CA PRO A 207 1.17 7.34 2.80
C PRO A 207 1.24 8.78 2.32
N VAL A 208 0.28 9.60 2.75
CA VAL A 208 0.24 11.03 2.44
C VAL A 208 0.02 11.86 3.70
N ILE A 209 0.64 13.03 3.73
CA ILE A 209 0.50 14.05 4.77
C ILE A 209 -0.21 15.24 4.13
N VAL A 210 -1.23 15.76 4.80
CA VAL A 210 -2.05 16.90 4.37
C VAL A 210 -2.14 17.92 5.49
N PHE A 211 -2.04 19.20 5.14
CA PHE A 211 -2.28 20.28 6.11
C PHE A 211 -3.78 20.46 6.38
N THR A 212 -4.16 20.58 7.66
CA THR A 212 -5.54 20.87 8.06
C THR A 212 -5.77 22.33 8.42
N SER A 213 -4.72 23.15 8.40
CA SER A 213 -4.75 24.60 8.59
C SER A 213 -3.69 25.25 7.71
N ALA A 214 -3.78 26.55 7.46
CA ALA A 214 -2.71 27.32 6.84
C ALA A 214 -1.78 27.92 7.90
N PRO A 215 -0.50 28.20 7.58
CA PRO A 215 0.34 29.01 8.46
C PRO A 215 -0.18 30.45 8.53
N THR A 216 0.16 31.15 9.61
CA THR A 216 -0.28 32.54 9.86
C THR A 216 0.46 33.57 8.98
N LEU A 217 1.64 33.22 8.48
CA LEU A 217 2.49 34.09 7.69
C LEU A 217 2.99 33.35 6.46
N GLU A 218 3.04 34.04 5.32
CA GLU A 218 3.63 33.50 4.09
C GLU A 218 5.15 33.47 4.26
N LYS A 219 5.68 32.31 4.66
CA LYS A 219 7.10 32.07 4.88
C LYS A 219 7.49 30.74 4.27
N GLU A 220 8.77 30.62 3.93
CA GLU A 220 9.34 29.34 3.58
C GLU A 220 9.46 28.46 4.83
N HIS A 221 8.93 27.25 4.74
CA HIS A 221 9.03 26.22 5.77
C HIS A 221 9.84 25.05 5.22
N THR A 222 10.83 24.61 5.99
CA THR A 222 11.41 23.27 5.87
C THR A 222 10.72 22.37 6.86
N LEU A 223 9.83 21.54 6.35
CA LEU A 223 9.17 20.50 7.13
C LEU A 223 10.12 19.33 7.29
N THR A 224 10.12 18.71 8.46
CA THR A 224 10.89 17.52 8.76
C THR A 224 9.96 16.46 9.34
N LEU A 225 9.80 15.36 8.60
CA LEU A 225 9.16 14.13 9.05
C LEU A 225 10.19 13.27 9.78
N ARG A 226 9.83 12.78 10.96
CA ARG A 226 10.50 11.68 11.66
C ARG A 226 9.52 10.53 11.83
N TRP A 227 9.82 9.39 11.22
CA TRP A 227 9.02 8.19 11.27
C TRP A 227 9.79 7.06 11.97
N THR A 228 9.37 6.73 13.18
CA THR A 228 10.05 5.77 14.05
C THR A 228 9.51 4.38 13.80
N THR A 229 10.38 3.40 13.58
CA THR A 229 10.01 1.99 13.40
C THR A 229 9.57 1.37 14.74
N VAL A 230 8.98 0.17 14.70
CA VAL A 230 8.68 -0.58 15.93
C VAL A 230 9.95 -1.08 16.63
N GLU A 231 11.05 -1.21 15.88
CA GLU A 231 12.38 -1.56 16.38
C GLU A 231 13.14 -0.36 16.99
N GLY A 232 12.63 0.86 16.80
CA GLY A 232 13.18 2.09 17.40
C GLY A 232 14.08 2.91 16.47
N ASP A 233 14.31 2.47 15.24
CA ASP A 233 15.05 3.23 14.23
C ASP A 233 14.22 4.42 13.76
N VAL A 234 14.86 5.54 13.43
CA VAL A 234 14.17 6.75 12.95
C VAL A 234 14.53 7.01 11.51
N LYS A 235 13.53 6.93 10.62
CA LYS A 235 13.64 7.41 9.25
C LYS A 235 13.25 8.89 9.21
N THR A 236 14.04 9.71 8.53
CA THR A 236 13.82 11.16 8.43
C THR A 236 13.72 11.59 6.98
N ALA A 237 12.78 12.47 6.66
CA ALA A 237 12.70 13.18 5.38
C ALA A 237 12.39 14.65 5.62
N SER A 238 12.85 15.52 4.73
CA SER A 238 12.52 16.94 4.77
C SER A 238 12.12 17.45 3.39
N VAL A 239 11.28 18.47 3.37
CA VAL A 239 10.86 19.19 2.17
C VAL A 239 10.71 20.66 2.49
N THR A 240 11.09 21.50 1.54
CA THR A 240 10.93 22.95 1.64
C THR A 240 9.75 23.39 0.79
N CYS A 241 8.84 24.15 1.39
CA CYS A 241 7.64 24.66 0.73
C CYS A 241 7.23 26.03 1.32
N THR A 242 6.42 26.77 0.59
CA THR A 242 5.77 28.01 1.08
C THR A 242 4.26 27.78 1.01
N PRO A 243 3.61 27.26 2.07
CA PRO A 243 2.17 27.06 2.08
C PRO A 243 1.46 28.40 1.95
N GLU A 244 0.38 28.43 1.18
CA GLU A 244 -0.48 29.63 1.09
C GLU A 244 -1.11 29.91 2.46
N VAL A 245 -1.20 31.19 2.83
CA VAL A 245 -1.94 31.66 4.01
C VAL A 245 -3.43 31.75 3.69
N ASP A 246 -4.30 31.62 4.71
CA ASP A 246 -5.75 31.81 4.58
C ASP A 246 -6.17 33.26 4.28
#